data_AF-A0A7S2BRF3-F1
#
_entry.id   AF-A0A7S2BRF3-F1
#
_cell.length_a   1.000
_cell.length_b   1.000
_cell.length_c   1.000
_cell.angle_alpha   90.00
_cell.angle_beta   90.00
_cell.angle_gamma   90.00
#
_symmetry.space_group_name_H-M   'P 1'
#
loop_
_entity.id
_entity.type
_entity.pdbx_description
1 polymer ?
#
loop_
_entity_poly.entity_id
_entity_poly.type
_entity_poly.pdbx_seq_one_letter_code
_entity_poly.pdbx_strand_id
1 'polypeptide(L)'
;GKRVTDADIVRHNDTPTLTPARAVHAVRLGTPQEHAGWDRADPTSWTTESFDSVADVCKGILYKRGIGQSDFQWFVRTLPGVRAVFEEVWGTDELLTSFDGCNVFRPWHNEALAHTKTLGGWWHVDQGKNKIGRHAVQGVVTLRAANAQTGGLCVLPGSHRHHERIVGEAEGYKDYVRILEDDPVMTSATPKLVVAEAGDMILWDSRTVHCNTPALETPTVADHSTTDFLRIASYVCMTPREFSDPTIVKVRERGYENRMTTGHWAHLFPTGTCGKDASGRLDLATASEEVRRLVSGLGTSGK
;
A
#
# COMPACT_ATOMS: atom_id res chain seq x y z
N GLY A 1 -19.94 -10.74 -13.66
CA GLY A 1 -19.86 -11.60 -12.46
C GLY A 1 -18.76 -12.62 -12.62
N LYS A 2 -17.51 -12.25 -12.32
CA LYS A 2 -16.44 -13.21 -12.05
C LYS A 2 -16.16 -13.08 -10.56
N ARG A 3 -16.65 -14.04 -9.76
CA ARG A 3 -16.34 -14.08 -8.33
C ARG A 3 -14.82 -14.16 -8.17
N VAL A 4 -14.27 -13.39 -7.22
CA VAL A 4 -12.86 -13.44 -6.79
C VAL A 4 -12.62 -14.74 -6.00
N THR A 5 -12.73 -15.87 -6.69
CA THR A 5 -12.39 -17.19 -6.17
C THR A 5 -11.09 -17.61 -6.85
N ASP A 6 -10.00 -17.59 -6.08
CA ASP A 6 -8.69 -18.18 -6.38
C ASP A 6 -7.81 -17.52 -7.47
N ALA A 7 -8.13 -16.31 -7.92
CA ALA A 7 -7.26 -15.57 -8.85
C ALA A 7 -6.10 -14.88 -8.11
N ASP A 8 -4.87 -15.22 -8.50
CA ASP A 8 -3.59 -14.75 -7.93
C ASP A 8 -3.42 -13.22 -7.89
N ILE A 9 -3.97 -12.54 -8.89
CA ILE A 9 -3.93 -11.10 -9.08
C ILE A 9 -5.17 -10.72 -9.88
N VAL A 10 -5.95 -9.76 -9.40
CA VAL A 10 -7.02 -9.15 -10.20
C VAL A 10 -6.57 -7.74 -10.57
N ARG A 11 -6.39 -7.50 -11.87
CA ARG A 11 -6.32 -6.15 -12.44
C ARG A 11 -7.73 -5.81 -12.93
N HIS A 12 -8.35 -4.80 -12.33
CA HIS A 12 -9.68 -4.37 -12.73
C HIS A 12 -9.56 -3.53 -14.01
N ASN A 13 -9.50 -4.21 -15.17
CA ASN A 13 -9.10 -3.63 -16.46
C ASN A 13 -10.22 -2.91 -17.23
N ASP A 14 -11.48 -3.01 -16.82
CA ASP A 14 -12.59 -2.48 -17.64
C ASP A 14 -12.94 -1.03 -17.32
N THR A 15 -12.41 -0.45 -16.23
CA THR A 15 -12.47 1.00 -15.93
C THR A 15 -11.39 1.36 -14.90
N PRO A 16 -10.55 2.38 -15.14
CA PRO A 16 -9.59 2.86 -14.15
C PRO A 16 -10.30 3.25 -12.86
N THR A 17 -9.81 2.74 -11.72
CA THR A 17 -10.26 3.16 -10.38
C THR A 17 -10.17 4.67 -10.18
N LEU A 18 -9.18 5.26 -10.86
CA LEU A 18 -8.90 6.68 -10.94
C LEU A 18 -8.72 7.09 -12.40
N THR A 19 -9.38 8.16 -12.83
CA THR A 19 -9.00 8.81 -14.08
C THR A 19 -7.59 9.42 -13.96
N PRO A 20 -6.83 9.58 -15.05
CA PRO A 20 -5.52 10.26 -15.01
C PRO A 20 -5.57 11.64 -14.34
N ALA A 21 -6.65 12.40 -14.56
CA ALA A 21 -6.86 13.69 -13.92
C ALA A 21 -6.99 13.60 -12.38
N ARG A 22 -7.70 12.57 -11.88
CA ARG A 22 -7.78 12.32 -10.44
C ARG A 22 -6.48 11.75 -9.86
N ALA A 23 -5.72 10.98 -10.63
CA ALA A 23 -4.38 10.54 -10.21
C ALA A 23 -3.43 11.75 -10.07
N VAL A 24 -3.47 12.71 -11.01
CA VAL A 24 -2.73 13.98 -10.89
C VAL A 24 -3.21 14.79 -9.69
N HIS A 25 -4.51 14.85 -9.43
CA HIS A 25 -5.06 15.52 -8.24
C HIS A 25 -4.59 14.85 -6.94
N ALA A 26 -4.65 13.52 -6.84
CA ALA A 26 -4.15 12.77 -5.68
C ALA A 26 -2.68 13.07 -5.39
N VAL A 27 -1.85 13.16 -6.43
CA VAL A 27 -0.44 13.56 -6.31
C VAL A 27 -0.26 15.02 -5.84
N ARG A 28 -1.25 15.90 -6.10
CA ARG A 28 -1.24 17.29 -5.64
C ARG A 28 -1.74 17.47 -4.21
N LEU A 29 -2.56 16.57 -3.68
CA LEU A 29 -3.10 16.60 -2.31
C LEU A 29 -2.08 16.25 -1.21
N GLY A 30 -0.78 16.48 -1.43
CA GLY A 30 0.22 16.37 -0.38
C GLY A 30 0.93 15.01 -0.28
N THR A 31 1.31 14.39 -1.40
CA THR A 31 2.32 13.31 -1.36
C THR A 31 3.61 13.84 -0.71
N PRO A 32 4.22 13.11 0.25
CA PRO A 32 5.23 13.45 1.27
C PRO A 32 5.62 14.89 1.69
N GLN A 33 5.34 15.93 0.91
CA GLN A 33 5.79 17.31 1.07
C GLN A 33 5.51 17.86 2.46
N GLU A 34 4.28 17.68 2.95
CA GLU A 34 3.85 18.19 4.25
C GLU A 34 4.57 17.52 5.43
N HIS A 35 5.00 16.27 5.26
CA HIS A 35 5.60 15.48 6.33
C HIS A 35 7.13 15.45 6.29
N ALA A 36 7.73 15.60 5.11
CA ALA A 36 9.17 15.48 4.88
C ALA A 36 9.85 16.82 4.58
N GLY A 37 9.09 17.92 4.45
CA GLY A 37 9.64 19.23 4.05
C GLY A 37 10.10 19.27 2.60
N TRP A 38 9.58 18.38 1.75
CA TRP A 38 9.93 18.33 0.34
C TRP A 38 9.21 19.41 -0.46
N ASP A 39 9.92 19.97 -1.43
CA ASP A 39 9.32 20.73 -2.52
C ASP A 39 9.28 19.86 -3.78
N ARG A 40 8.09 19.63 -4.35
CA ARG A 40 7.97 18.86 -5.58
C ARG A 40 8.50 19.58 -6.81
N ALA A 41 8.63 20.90 -6.75
CA ALA A 41 9.27 21.69 -7.79
C ALA A 41 10.81 21.65 -7.68
N ASP A 42 11.36 21.20 -6.56
CA ASP A 42 12.80 21.12 -6.31
C ASP A 42 13.21 19.73 -5.78
N PRO A 43 13.63 18.80 -6.67
CA PRO A 43 14.08 17.47 -6.27
C PRO A 43 15.33 17.45 -5.40
N THR A 44 16.11 18.55 -5.38
CA THR A 44 17.28 18.63 -4.52
C THR A 44 16.87 18.64 -3.03
N SER A 45 15.63 19.02 -2.73
CA SER A 45 15.03 18.89 -1.40
C SER A 45 14.79 17.44 -0.97
N TRP A 46 14.74 16.47 -1.89
CA TRP A 46 14.46 15.05 -1.60
C TRP A 46 15.71 14.26 -1.22
N THR A 47 16.53 14.86 -0.35
CA THR A 47 17.76 14.27 0.17
C THR A 47 17.50 12.90 0.83
N THR A 48 18.54 12.09 0.97
CA THR A 48 18.41 10.80 1.69
C THR A 48 17.99 11.00 3.15
N GLU A 49 18.47 12.05 3.81
CA GLU A 49 18.08 12.38 5.18
C GLU A 49 16.59 12.78 5.28
N SER A 50 16.11 13.67 4.41
CA SER A 50 14.69 14.05 4.40
C SER A 50 13.79 12.85 4.07
N PHE A 51 14.24 11.94 3.20
CA PHE A 51 13.53 10.72 2.88
C PHE A 51 13.50 9.71 4.02
N ASP A 52 14.62 9.50 4.70
CA ASP A 52 14.66 8.63 5.89
C ASP A 52 13.81 9.17 7.04
N SER A 53 13.57 10.49 7.09
CA SER A 53 12.68 11.10 8.09
C SER A 53 11.22 10.65 7.98
N VAL A 54 10.79 10.15 6.82
CA VAL A 54 9.41 9.71 6.53
C VAL A 54 9.28 8.25 6.07
N ALA A 55 10.38 7.64 5.58
CA ALA A 55 10.36 6.38 4.86
C ALA A 55 11.48 5.41 5.27
N ASP A 56 11.42 4.20 4.71
CA ASP A 56 12.59 3.32 4.50
C ASP A 56 13.19 3.65 3.13
N VAL A 57 14.39 4.24 3.12
CA VAL A 57 15.10 4.68 1.90
C VAL A 57 15.31 3.53 0.92
N CYS A 58 15.59 2.33 1.43
CA CYS A 58 15.90 1.17 0.63
C CYS A 58 14.65 0.51 0.03
N LYS A 59 13.47 0.67 0.63
CA LYS A 59 12.21 0.07 0.14
C LYS A 59 11.26 1.08 -0.50
N GLY A 60 11.50 2.37 -0.29
CA GLY A 60 10.63 3.45 -0.73
C GLY A 60 9.29 3.50 0.02
N ILE A 61 9.13 2.75 1.12
CA ILE A 61 7.87 2.67 1.88
C ILE A 61 7.85 3.81 2.88
N LEU A 62 6.84 4.67 2.79
CA LEU A 62 6.59 5.77 3.69
C LEU A 62 5.57 5.33 4.74
N TYR A 63 5.96 5.34 6.02
CA TYR A 63 5.11 4.87 7.12
C TYR A 63 5.27 5.69 8.42
N LYS A 64 6.08 6.76 8.39
CA LYS A 64 6.36 7.62 9.54
C LYS A 64 5.53 8.90 9.47
N ARG A 65 5.55 9.69 10.55
CA ARG A 65 4.94 11.03 10.65
C ARG A 65 3.46 11.12 10.25
N GLY A 66 2.71 10.03 10.39
CA GLY A 66 1.28 10.01 10.11
C GLY A 66 0.90 10.03 8.64
N ILE A 67 1.81 9.64 7.73
CA ILE A 67 1.54 9.61 6.29
C ILE A 67 0.31 8.79 5.92
N GLY A 68 0.02 7.72 6.66
CA GLY A 68 -1.19 6.91 6.50
C GLY A 68 -2.50 7.66 6.79
N GLN A 69 -2.42 8.86 7.34
CA GLN A 69 -3.55 9.72 7.68
C GLN A 69 -3.53 11.05 6.90
N SER A 70 -2.66 11.16 5.89
CA SER A 70 -2.60 12.31 4.99
C SER A 70 -3.86 12.43 4.14
N ASP A 71 -4.15 13.65 3.68
CA ASP A 71 -5.25 13.94 2.76
C ASP A 71 -5.13 13.12 1.47
N PHE A 72 -3.90 12.90 0.99
CA PHE A 72 -3.60 12.00 -0.11
C PHE A 72 -4.14 10.57 0.12
N GLN A 73 -3.86 9.96 1.27
CA GLN A 73 -4.33 8.61 1.58
C GLN A 73 -5.84 8.55 1.72
N TRP A 74 -6.43 9.52 2.43
CA TRP A 74 -7.88 9.58 2.62
C TRP A 74 -8.63 9.84 1.32
N PHE A 75 -8.09 10.69 0.44
CA PHE A 75 -8.61 10.88 -0.90
C PHE A 75 -8.68 9.55 -1.65
N VAL A 76 -7.58 8.77 -1.71
CA VAL A 76 -7.56 7.50 -2.45
C VAL A 76 -8.54 6.48 -1.84
N ARG A 77 -8.55 6.32 -0.52
CA ARG A 77 -9.39 5.31 0.16
C ARG A 77 -10.88 5.58 0.04
N THR A 78 -11.28 6.85 -0.03
CA THR A 78 -12.68 7.27 -0.10
C THR A 78 -13.22 7.28 -1.54
N LEU A 79 -12.41 6.91 -2.53
CA LEU A 79 -12.89 6.82 -3.92
C LEU A 79 -13.88 5.66 -4.09
N PRO A 80 -15.05 5.90 -4.68
CA PRO A 80 -16.05 4.86 -4.89
C PRO A 80 -15.52 3.64 -5.66
N GLY A 81 -14.66 3.85 -6.66
CA GLY A 81 -14.07 2.75 -7.42
C GLY A 81 -13.15 1.86 -6.59
N VAL A 82 -12.38 2.43 -5.66
CA VAL A 82 -11.47 1.66 -4.78
C VAL A 82 -12.30 0.83 -3.81
N ARG A 83 -13.36 1.42 -3.27
CA ARG A 83 -14.30 0.71 -2.39
C ARG A 83 -15.00 -0.42 -3.12
N ALA A 84 -15.62 -0.15 -4.27
CA ALA A 84 -16.36 -1.12 -5.07
C ALA A 84 -15.53 -2.39 -5.38
N VAL A 85 -14.24 -2.23 -5.65
CA VAL A 85 -13.32 -3.36 -5.85
C VAL A 85 -13.25 -4.26 -4.60
N PHE A 86 -13.13 -3.70 -3.40
CA PHE A 86 -13.13 -4.49 -2.17
C PHE A 86 -14.52 -5.02 -1.79
N GLU A 87 -15.59 -4.29 -2.12
CA GLU A 87 -16.97 -4.77 -1.95
C GLU A 87 -17.19 -6.04 -2.77
N GLU A 88 -16.68 -6.09 -4.00
CA GLU A 88 -16.74 -7.29 -4.85
C GLU A 88 -15.87 -8.44 -4.30
N VAL A 89 -14.68 -8.13 -3.77
CA VAL A 89 -13.79 -9.15 -3.17
C VAL A 89 -14.44 -9.84 -1.98
N TRP A 90 -15.15 -9.09 -1.15
CA TRP A 90 -15.70 -9.58 0.13
C TRP A 90 -17.20 -9.87 0.11
N GLY A 91 -17.92 -9.41 -0.90
CA GLY A 91 -19.37 -9.59 -1.01
C GLY A 91 -20.18 -8.76 0.00
N THR A 92 -19.60 -7.68 0.54
CA THR A 92 -20.25 -6.78 1.50
C THR A 92 -19.73 -5.36 1.31
N ASP A 93 -20.58 -4.37 1.56
CA ASP A 93 -20.22 -2.95 1.58
C ASP A 93 -19.83 -2.45 2.99
N GLU A 94 -20.03 -3.27 4.02
CA GLU A 94 -19.60 -2.99 5.38
C GLU A 94 -18.09 -3.25 5.54
N LEU A 95 -17.28 -2.28 5.11
CA LEU A 95 -15.82 -2.41 5.06
C LEU A 95 -15.12 -1.45 6.04
N LEU A 96 -14.02 -1.93 6.61
CA LEU A 96 -12.99 -1.12 7.27
C LEU A 96 -11.78 -0.98 6.34
N THR A 97 -11.09 0.16 6.37
CA THR A 97 -9.85 0.39 5.60
C THR A 97 -8.58 0.34 6.45
N SER A 98 -7.46 -0.05 5.87
CA SER A 98 -6.15 0.00 6.53
C SER A 98 -5.67 1.45 6.69
N PHE A 99 -4.85 1.70 7.72
CA PHE A 99 -4.14 2.99 7.86
C PHE A 99 -2.71 2.90 7.34
N ASP A 100 -2.53 2.15 6.26
CA ASP A 100 -1.22 1.86 5.69
C ASP A 100 -0.56 3.11 5.07
N GLY A 101 0.73 2.99 4.81
CA GLY A 101 1.54 4.00 4.19
C GLY A 101 1.37 4.11 2.67
N CYS A 102 2.35 4.75 2.05
CA CYS A 102 2.50 4.79 0.59
C CYS A 102 3.88 4.32 0.16
N ASN A 103 4.11 4.26 -1.14
CA ASN A 103 5.39 3.93 -1.73
C ASN A 103 5.81 4.98 -2.75
N VAL A 104 7.07 5.42 -2.64
CA VAL A 104 7.69 6.38 -3.56
C VAL A 104 9.07 5.90 -3.96
N PHE A 105 9.35 5.91 -5.27
CA PHE A 105 10.71 5.69 -5.79
C PHE A 105 11.26 6.99 -6.36
N ARG A 106 12.43 7.40 -5.85
CA ARG A 106 13.16 8.58 -6.34
C ARG A 106 13.84 8.30 -7.68
N PRO A 107 14.05 9.32 -8.55
CA PRO A 107 14.73 9.18 -9.83
C PRO A 107 16.24 8.97 -9.64
N TRP A 108 16.63 7.77 -9.19
CA TRP A 108 18.01 7.36 -8.94
C TRP A 108 18.93 7.37 -10.18
N HIS A 109 18.33 7.38 -11.37
CA HIS A 109 19.05 7.45 -12.64
C HIS A 109 19.55 8.87 -12.96
N ASN A 110 19.06 9.89 -12.25
CA ASN A 110 19.60 11.24 -12.35
C ASN A 110 20.79 11.39 -11.40
N GLU A 111 22.00 11.26 -11.94
CA GLU A 111 23.25 11.31 -11.17
C GLU A 111 23.43 12.64 -10.42
N ALA A 112 22.92 13.76 -10.95
CA ALA A 112 23.02 15.07 -10.30
C ALA A 112 22.23 15.15 -8.98
N LEU A 113 21.22 14.30 -8.79
CA LEU A 113 20.40 14.24 -7.58
C LEU A 113 20.92 13.25 -6.54
N ALA A 114 21.86 12.38 -6.91
CA ALA A 114 22.49 11.38 -6.04
C ALA A 114 21.51 10.55 -5.18
N HIS A 115 20.32 10.24 -5.71
CA HIS A 115 19.30 9.50 -4.98
C HIS A 115 19.63 8.00 -4.89
N THR A 116 19.41 7.40 -3.73
CA THR A 116 19.55 5.95 -3.54
C THR A 116 18.50 5.19 -4.35
N LYS A 117 18.96 4.22 -5.16
CA LYS A 117 18.08 3.27 -5.86
C LYS A 117 17.39 2.36 -4.85
N THR A 118 16.07 2.25 -4.95
CA THR A 118 15.28 1.30 -4.14
C THR A 118 15.70 -0.15 -4.45
N LEU A 119 15.61 -1.03 -3.46
CA LEU A 119 15.99 -2.43 -3.53
C LEU A 119 14.75 -3.34 -3.66
N GLY A 120 14.93 -4.44 -4.40
CA GLY A 120 14.01 -5.57 -4.42
C GLY A 120 14.58 -6.79 -3.69
N GLY A 121 14.04 -7.97 -3.96
CA GLY A 121 14.58 -9.25 -3.45
C GLY A 121 14.27 -9.55 -1.98
N TRP A 122 13.61 -8.63 -1.26
CA TRP A 122 13.06 -8.89 0.08
C TRP A 122 11.72 -9.62 -0.03
N TRP A 123 11.75 -10.80 -0.65
CA TRP A 123 10.58 -11.67 -0.79
C TRP A 123 10.00 -12.03 0.57
N HIS A 124 8.70 -11.89 0.71
CA HIS A 124 7.99 -12.19 1.95
C HIS A 124 6.53 -12.54 1.66
N VAL A 125 5.91 -13.18 2.65
CA VAL A 125 4.45 -13.18 2.82
C VAL A 125 4.13 -12.35 4.06
N ASP A 126 2.90 -11.84 4.10
CA ASP A 126 2.48 -10.88 5.13
C ASP A 126 1.41 -11.43 6.06
N GLN A 127 0.97 -12.67 5.83
CA GLN A 127 0.06 -13.40 6.71
C GLN A 127 0.84 -14.50 7.46
N GLY A 128 0.88 -14.45 8.79
CA GLY A 128 1.57 -15.45 9.60
C GLY A 128 0.73 -16.70 9.91
N LYS A 129 1.35 -17.70 10.54
CA LYS A 129 0.73 -19.01 10.85
C LYS A 129 -0.45 -18.99 11.82
N ASN A 130 -0.69 -17.87 12.50
CA ASN A 130 -1.86 -17.69 13.38
C ASN A 130 -3.17 -17.42 12.60
N LYS A 131 -3.10 -17.23 11.28
CA LYS A 131 -4.25 -16.92 10.43
C LYS A 131 -4.43 -18.01 9.38
N ILE A 132 -5.45 -18.84 9.56
CA ILE A 132 -5.79 -19.94 8.65
C ILE A 132 -6.79 -19.44 7.60
N GLY A 133 -6.57 -19.78 6.33
CA GLY A 133 -7.39 -19.30 5.21
C GLY A 133 -7.03 -17.88 4.77
N ARG A 134 -7.88 -17.22 3.97
CA ARG A 134 -7.61 -15.86 3.44
C ARG A 134 -8.13 -14.80 4.43
N HIS A 135 -7.23 -14.01 5.05
CA HIS A 135 -7.61 -12.95 6.00
C HIS A 135 -7.50 -11.54 5.41
N ALA A 136 -6.66 -11.36 4.39
CA ALA A 136 -6.50 -10.08 3.71
C ALA A 136 -6.22 -10.27 2.22
N VAL A 137 -6.80 -9.38 1.42
CA VAL A 137 -6.38 -9.11 0.05
C VAL A 137 -5.77 -7.72 0.08
N GLN A 138 -4.47 -7.63 -0.14
CA GLN A 138 -3.77 -6.36 -0.17
C GLN A 138 -4.00 -5.65 -1.50
N GLY A 139 -3.92 -4.33 -1.48
CA GLY A 139 -4.13 -3.51 -2.65
C GLY A 139 -3.13 -2.36 -2.74
N VAL A 140 -2.79 -2.01 -3.97
CA VAL A 140 -2.00 -0.82 -4.28
C VAL A 140 -2.63 -0.07 -5.44
N VAL A 141 -2.90 1.21 -5.23
CA VAL A 141 -3.35 2.15 -6.26
C VAL A 141 -2.14 2.91 -6.76
N THR A 142 -1.80 2.75 -8.03
CA THR A 142 -0.62 3.40 -8.61
C THR A 142 -0.98 4.75 -9.23
N LEU A 143 -0.18 5.80 -9.01
CA LEU A 143 -0.41 7.15 -9.55
C LEU A 143 0.57 7.52 -10.67
N ARG A 144 1.48 6.59 -10.95
CA ARG A 144 2.41 6.57 -12.08
C ARG A 144 2.30 5.18 -12.71
N ALA A 145 2.75 5.03 -13.95
CA ALA A 145 2.85 3.70 -14.54
C ALA A 145 3.79 2.82 -13.71
N ALA A 146 3.45 1.56 -13.51
CA ALA A 146 4.32 0.52 -12.97
C ALA A 146 4.75 -0.36 -14.14
N ASN A 147 6.03 -0.33 -14.50
CA ASN A 147 6.58 -1.07 -15.64
C ASN A 147 8.10 -1.29 -15.45
N ALA A 148 8.77 -1.90 -16.45
CA ALA A 148 10.19 -2.21 -16.37
C ALA A 148 11.07 -0.97 -16.11
N GLN A 149 10.64 0.23 -16.50
CA GLN A 149 11.38 1.49 -16.33
C GLN A 149 11.06 2.23 -15.03
N THR A 150 9.95 1.92 -14.36
CA THR A 150 9.58 2.58 -13.10
C THR A 150 9.69 1.66 -11.89
N GLY A 151 9.66 0.35 -12.11
CA GLY A 151 9.51 -0.64 -11.05
C GLY A 151 8.06 -0.72 -10.54
N GLY A 152 7.83 -1.51 -9.49
CA GLY A 152 6.47 -1.77 -9.03
C GLY A 152 6.37 -2.90 -8.03
N LEU A 153 5.16 -3.45 -7.90
CA LEU A 153 4.92 -4.69 -7.17
C LEU A 153 5.40 -5.87 -8.02
N CYS A 154 6.23 -6.73 -7.44
CA CYS A 154 6.60 -8.01 -8.00
C CYS A 154 6.01 -9.13 -7.15
N VAL A 155 5.38 -10.12 -7.78
CA VAL A 155 4.80 -11.26 -7.09
C VAL A 155 5.36 -12.57 -7.64
N LEU A 156 5.21 -13.64 -6.88
CA LEU A 156 5.43 -15.00 -7.33
C LEU A 156 4.07 -15.68 -7.51
N PRO A 157 3.52 -15.78 -8.74
CA PRO A 157 2.19 -16.33 -8.97
C PRO A 157 2.05 -17.76 -8.43
N GLY A 158 0.90 -18.09 -7.84
CA GLY A 158 0.62 -19.41 -7.27
C GLY A 158 1.30 -19.71 -5.92
N SER A 159 2.23 -18.86 -5.46
CA SER A 159 2.99 -19.10 -4.22
C SER A 159 2.13 -19.18 -2.96
N HIS A 160 0.94 -18.57 -2.94
CA HIS A 160 -0.02 -18.67 -1.83
C HIS A 160 -0.46 -20.12 -1.54
N ARG A 161 -0.35 -21.04 -2.51
CA ARG A 161 -0.63 -22.47 -2.33
C ARG A 161 0.41 -23.18 -1.46
N HIS A 162 1.58 -22.57 -1.30
CA HIS A 162 2.66 -23.06 -0.44
C HIS A 162 2.68 -22.36 0.93
N HIS A 163 1.73 -21.47 1.19
CA HIS A 163 1.72 -20.60 2.37
C HIS A 163 1.79 -21.37 3.68
N GLU A 164 0.97 -22.42 3.85
CA GLU A 164 0.94 -23.22 5.08
C GLU A 164 2.31 -23.85 5.40
N ARG A 165 3.02 -24.37 4.38
CA ARG A 165 4.39 -24.87 4.53
C ARG A 165 5.31 -23.72 4.97
N ILE A 166 5.33 -22.63 4.19
CA ILE A 166 6.22 -21.49 4.41
C ILE A 166 6.11 -20.96 5.83
N VAL A 167 4.89 -20.70 6.31
CA VAL A 167 4.69 -20.13 7.64
C VAL A 167 4.82 -21.18 8.76
N GLY A 168 4.59 -22.46 8.46
CA GLY A 168 4.80 -23.55 9.39
C GLY A 168 6.27 -23.75 9.74
N GLU A 169 7.16 -23.57 8.76
CA GLU A 169 8.62 -23.68 8.89
C GLU A 169 9.25 -22.41 9.49
N ALA A 170 8.56 -21.27 9.44
CA ALA A 170 9.06 -20.00 9.95
C ALA A 170 9.16 -19.95 11.49
N GLU A 171 10.26 -19.41 11.99
CA GLU A 171 10.45 -19.12 13.40
C GLU A 171 9.54 -17.98 13.89
N GLY A 172 9.01 -18.14 15.10
CA GLY A 172 8.11 -17.15 15.70
C GLY A 172 6.71 -17.14 15.10
N TYR A 173 5.97 -16.05 15.38
CA TYR A 173 4.54 -15.92 15.06
C TYR A 173 4.21 -14.56 14.42
N LYS A 174 5.22 -13.92 13.81
CA LYS A 174 5.02 -12.64 13.12
C LYS A 174 4.27 -12.86 11.81
N ASP A 175 3.56 -11.82 11.40
CA ASP A 175 2.83 -11.80 10.13
C ASP A 175 3.76 -11.67 8.93
N TYR A 176 4.76 -10.80 9.03
CA TYR A 176 5.85 -10.72 8.07
C TYR A 176 6.75 -11.95 8.19
N VAL A 177 6.78 -12.77 7.15
CA VAL A 177 7.67 -13.94 7.03
C VAL A 177 8.52 -13.77 5.78
N ARG A 178 9.83 -13.54 5.99
CA ARG A 178 10.80 -13.43 4.89
C ARG A 178 11.01 -14.78 4.24
N ILE A 179 11.03 -14.80 2.91
CA ILE A 179 11.40 -15.95 2.10
C ILE A 179 12.88 -15.83 1.76
N LEU A 180 13.63 -16.91 2.02
CA LEU A 180 15.05 -16.99 1.64
C LEU A 180 15.17 -17.33 0.16
N GLU A 181 16.28 -16.93 -0.46
CA GLU A 181 16.51 -17.12 -1.91
C GLU A 181 16.55 -18.60 -2.30
N ASP A 182 16.93 -19.48 -1.37
CA ASP A 182 17.01 -20.94 -1.53
C ASP A 182 15.72 -21.67 -1.11
N ASP A 183 14.68 -20.97 -0.65
CA ASP A 183 13.40 -21.61 -0.34
C ASP A 183 12.81 -22.23 -1.63
N PRO A 184 12.32 -23.49 -1.60
CA PRO A 184 11.78 -24.16 -2.77
C PRO A 184 10.67 -23.39 -3.51
N VAL A 185 9.91 -22.53 -2.80
CA VAL A 185 8.87 -21.70 -3.42
C VAL A 185 9.45 -20.78 -4.48
N MET A 186 10.69 -20.30 -4.32
CA MET A 186 11.33 -19.37 -5.27
C MET A 186 11.49 -19.97 -6.67
N THR A 187 11.38 -21.30 -6.80
CA THR A 187 11.41 -22.03 -8.07
C THR A 187 10.03 -22.50 -8.54
N SER A 188 8.96 -22.26 -7.78
CA SER A 188 7.61 -22.73 -8.11
C SER A 188 6.97 -21.97 -9.27
N ALA A 189 7.46 -20.77 -9.58
CA ALA A 189 7.01 -19.92 -10.68
C ALA A 189 8.09 -18.90 -11.06
N THR A 190 7.90 -18.20 -12.18
CA THR A 190 8.71 -17.04 -12.53
C THR A 190 8.18 -15.79 -11.81
N PRO A 191 9.01 -15.05 -11.06
CA PRO A 191 8.63 -13.75 -10.50
C PRO A 191 8.10 -12.80 -11.57
N LYS A 192 7.02 -12.07 -11.26
CA LYS A 192 6.32 -11.22 -12.22
C LYS A 192 6.11 -9.82 -11.68
N LEU A 193 6.74 -8.85 -12.34
CA LEU A 193 6.39 -7.44 -12.18
C LEU A 193 4.98 -7.21 -12.71
N VAL A 194 4.10 -6.68 -11.86
CA VAL A 194 2.73 -6.38 -12.25
C VAL A 194 2.68 -5.03 -12.96
N VAL A 195 2.50 -5.07 -14.27
CA VAL A 195 2.40 -3.87 -15.11
C VAL A 195 1.03 -3.21 -14.94
N ALA A 196 1.02 -1.90 -14.71
CA ALA A 196 -0.18 -1.11 -14.47
C ALA A 196 0.00 0.34 -14.93
N GLU A 197 -1.10 0.98 -15.34
CA GLU A 197 -1.12 2.40 -15.70
C GLU A 197 -1.47 3.27 -14.50
N ALA A 198 -1.17 4.57 -14.59
CA ALA A 198 -1.58 5.51 -13.54
C ALA A 198 -3.11 5.50 -13.35
N GLY A 199 -3.54 5.24 -12.13
CA GLY A 199 -4.94 5.13 -11.70
C GLY A 199 -5.46 3.70 -11.55
N ASP A 200 -4.69 2.72 -12.03
CA ASP A 200 -5.01 1.31 -11.83
C ASP A 200 -4.81 0.90 -10.36
N MET A 201 -5.61 -0.09 -9.97
CA MET A 201 -5.49 -0.78 -8.70
C MET A 201 -5.06 -2.23 -8.94
N ILE A 202 -4.04 -2.67 -8.20
CA ILE A 202 -3.54 -4.03 -8.21
C ILE A 202 -3.92 -4.68 -6.88
N LEU A 203 -4.51 -5.88 -6.94
CA LEU A 203 -4.86 -6.69 -5.77
C LEU A 203 -4.06 -7.98 -5.74
N TRP A 204 -3.70 -8.46 -4.54
CA TRP A 204 -3.13 -9.79 -4.33
C TRP A 204 -3.52 -10.36 -2.97
N ASP A 205 -3.59 -11.69 -2.87
CA ASP A 205 -3.76 -12.38 -1.59
C ASP A 205 -2.54 -12.16 -0.69
N SER A 206 -2.74 -11.81 0.59
CA SER A 206 -1.64 -11.51 1.54
C SER A 206 -0.70 -12.71 1.79
N ARG A 207 -1.14 -13.93 1.41
CA ARG A 207 -0.36 -15.17 1.44
C ARG A 207 0.57 -15.35 0.24
N THR A 208 0.43 -14.54 -0.81
CA THR A 208 1.28 -14.59 -2.01
C THR A 208 2.64 -14.00 -1.71
N VAL A 209 3.71 -14.70 -2.07
CA VAL A 209 5.09 -14.20 -1.97
C VAL A 209 5.26 -12.99 -2.88
N HIS A 210 5.69 -11.87 -2.31
CA HIS A 210 5.82 -10.62 -3.03
C HIS A 210 6.93 -9.73 -2.46
N CYS A 211 7.30 -8.71 -3.23
CA CYS A 211 8.11 -7.58 -2.78
C CYS A 211 7.91 -6.41 -3.76
N ASN A 212 8.38 -5.21 -3.42
CA ASN A 212 8.60 -4.23 -4.48
C ASN A 212 9.88 -4.56 -5.25
N THR A 213 9.89 -4.26 -6.54
CA THR A 213 11.11 -4.26 -7.37
C THR A 213 11.40 -2.86 -7.90
N PRO A 214 12.66 -2.41 -7.92
CA PRO A 214 13.02 -1.19 -8.64
C PRO A 214 12.84 -1.38 -10.15
N ALA A 215 13.04 -0.30 -10.90
CA ALA A 215 13.17 -0.36 -12.35
C ALA A 215 14.22 -1.41 -12.76
N LEU A 216 13.78 -2.32 -13.62
CA LEU A 216 14.53 -3.42 -14.22
C LEU A 216 15.39 -2.92 -15.39
N GLU A 217 14.91 -1.88 -16.06
CA GLU A 217 15.62 -1.14 -17.10
C GLU A 217 16.01 0.23 -16.55
N THR A 218 17.08 0.83 -17.10
CA THR A 218 17.38 2.23 -16.82
C THR A 218 16.20 3.08 -17.32
N PRO A 219 15.57 3.90 -16.46
CA PRO A 219 14.46 4.75 -16.88
C PRO A 219 14.88 5.62 -18.06
N THR A 220 14.12 5.55 -19.17
CA THR A 220 14.44 6.28 -20.41
C THR A 220 13.63 7.57 -20.57
N VAL A 221 12.78 7.89 -19.59
CA VAL A 221 11.83 9.01 -19.67
C VAL A 221 12.56 10.23 -20.19
N ALA A 222 12.04 10.75 -21.32
CA ALA A 222 12.72 11.49 -22.38
C ALA A 222 13.23 12.89 -22.00
N ASP A 223 13.48 13.15 -20.73
CA ASP A 223 14.08 14.38 -20.33
C ASP A 223 14.90 14.16 -19.07
N HIS A 224 16.19 14.47 -19.14
CA HIS A 224 16.99 14.72 -17.96
C HIS A 224 16.41 15.89 -17.12
N SER A 225 15.35 16.56 -17.60
CA SER A 225 14.47 17.47 -16.86
C SER A 225 13.37 16.82 -16.00
N THR A 226 13.12 15.50 -16.04
CA THR A 226 12.07 14.93 -15.17
C THR A 226 12.54 14.86 -13.73
N THR A 227 12.32 15.97 -13.04
CA THR A 227 12.41 16.22 -11.60
C THR A 227 11.28 15.53 -10.83
N ASP A 228 10.79 14.37 -11.25
CA ASP A 228 9.61 13.72 -10.65
C ASP A 228 9.90 12.29 -10.19
N PHE A 229 9.07 11.77 -9.28
CA PHE A 229 9.21 10.42 -8.75
C PHE A 229 8.95 9.36 -9.84
N LEU A 230 9.78 8.30 -9.86
CA LEU A 230 9.58 7.14 -10.75
C LEU A 230 8.29 6.39 -10.39
N ARG A 231 7.97 6.32 -9.10
CA ARG A 231 6.78 5.65 -8.58
C ARG A 231 6.15 6.50 -7.49
N ILE A 232 4.82 6.56 -7.51
CA ILE A 232 3.99 7.01 -6.38
C ILE A 232 2.80 6.05 -6.31
N ALA A 233 2.59 5.43 -5.16
CA ALA A 233 1.51 4.48 -4.96
C ALA A 233 0.93 4.55 -3.55
N SER A 234 -0.39 4.43 -3.41
CA SER A 234 -1.08 4.31 -2.11
C SER A 234 -1.36 2.84 -1.82
N TYR A 235 -0.97 2.38 -0.63
CA TYR A 235 -1.39 1.08 -0.14
C TYR A 235 -2.79 1.18 0.46
N VAL A 236 -3.68 0.33 0.00
CA VAL A 236 -5.06 0.24 0.47
C VAL A 236 -5.42 -1.22 0.64
N CYS A 237 -5.88 -1.57 1.84
CA CYS A 237 -6.48 -2.86 2.10
C CYS A 237 -7.80 -2.59 2.81
N MET A 238 -8.86 -3.29 2.42
CA MET A 238 -10.12 -3.24 3.14
C MET A 238 -10.57 -4.64 3.51
N THR A 239 -11.18 -4.77 4.68
CA THR A 239 -11.74 -6.04 5.15
C THR A 239 -13.13 -5.81 5.73
N PRO A 240 -14.02 -6.83 5.73
CA PRO A 240 -15.33 -6.76 6.35
C PRO A 240 -15.26 -6.22 7.77
N ARG A 241 -16.24 -5.38 8.13
CA ARG A 241 -16.37 -4.82 9.48
C ARG A 241 -16.48 -5.93 10.51
N GLU A 242 -17.21 -7.00 10.22
CA GLU A 242 -17.40 -8.16 11.09
C GLU A 242 -16.09 -8.87 11.49
N PHE A 243 -14.99 -8.69 10.76
CA PHE A 243 -13.69 -9.27 11.13
C PHE A 243 -13.04 -8.55 12.32
N SER A 244 -13.55 -7.37 12.71
CA SER A 244 -12.98 -6.55 13.78
C SER A 244 -13.83 -6.59 15.05
N ASP A 245 -13.16 -6.71 16.19
CA ASP A 245 -13.81 -6.59 17.49
C ASP A 245 -14.20 -5.11 17.81
N PRO A 246 -15.34 -4.85 18.48
CA PRO A 246 -15.73 -3.48 18.86
C PRO A 246 -14.66 -2.71 19.67
N THR A 247 -13.84 -3.40 20.46
CA THR A 247 -12.73 -2.77 21.18
C THR A 247 -11.62 -2.32 20.22
N ILE A 248 -11.30 -3.12 19.21
CA ILE A 248 -10.33 -2.78 18.16
C ILE A 248 -10.83 -1.59 17.34
N VAL A 249 -12.13 -1.52 17.06
CA VAL A 249 -12.71 -0.36 16.39
C VAL A 249 -12.52 0.92 17.19
N LYS A 250 -12.72 0.92 18.51
CA LYS A 250 -12.41 2.09 19.34
C LYS A 250 -10.92 2.46 19.32
N VAL A 251 -10.03 1.47 19.21
CA VAL A 251 -8.59 1.71 19.04
C VAL A 251 -8.32 2.35 17.67
N ARG A 252 -9.00 1.91 16.60
CA ARG A 252 -8.90 2.49 15.26
C ARG A 252 -9.40 3.94 15.22
N GLU A 253 -10.52 4.25 15.86
CA GLU A 253 -11.03 5.62 16.00
C GLU A 253 -9.99 6.54 16.64
N ARG A 254 -9.41 6.11 17.77
CA ARG A 254 -8.31 6.83 18.42
C ARG A 254 -7.06 6.89 17.53
N GLY A 255 -6.78 5.84 16.77
CA GLY A 255 -5.67 5.79 15.82
C GLY A 255 -5.81 6.87 14.75
N TYR A 256 -7.00 7.03 14.17
CA TYR A 256 -7.32 8.09 13.23
C TYR A 256 -7.13 9.47 13.86
N GLU A 257 -7.75 9.73 15.01
CA GLU A 257 -7.65 11.03 15.69
C GLU A 257 -6.21 11.41 16.06
N ASN A 258 -5.39 10.42 16.44
CA ASN A 258 -3.98 10.61 16.78
C ASN A 258 -3.04 10.47 15.56
N ARG A 259 -3.59 10.48 14.34
CA ARG A 259 -2.83 10.45 13.09
C ARG A 259 -1.86 9.26 12.98
N MET A 260 -2.25 8.11 13.54
CA MET A 260 -1.43 6.90 13.53
C MET A 260 -1.48 6.23 12.15
N THR A 261 -0.29 5.96 11.60
CA THR A 261 -0.13 5.02 10.49
C THR A 261 -0.08 3.60 11.06
N THR A 262 -0.53 2.59 10.31
CA THR A 262 -0.44 1.16 10.65
C THR A 262 0.00 0.38 9.40
N GLY A 263 -0.13 -0.95 9.39
CA GLY A 263 -0.02 -1.76 8.17
C GLY A 263 -1.38 -2.06 7.51
N HIS A 264 -1.38 -3.02 6.59
CA HIS A 264 -2.53 -3.41 5.77
C HIS A 264 -3.69 -4.11 6.52
N TRP A 265 -3.52 -4.48 7.79
CA TRP A 265 -4.54 -5.19 8.56
C TRP A 265 -5.70 -4.28 9.00
N ALA A 266 -6.69 -4.08 8.12
CA ALA A 266 -7.80 -3.15 8.34
C ALA A 266 -8.75 -3.53 9.51
N HIS A 267 -8.95 -4.80 9.80
CA HIS A 267 -9.77 -5.23 10.94
C HIS A 267 -8.99 -5.35 12.26
N LEU A 268 -7.67 -5.17 12.23
CA LEU A 268 -6.81 -5.17 13.41
C LEU A 268 -6.26 -3.76 13.68
N PHE A 269 -5.42 -3.65 14.71
CA PHE A 269 -4.63 -2.45 14.96
C PHE A 269 -3.22 -2.81 15.47
N PRO A 270 -2.34 -3.33 14.60
CA PRO A 270 -0.99 -3.72 15.00
C PRO A 270 -0.17 -2.47 15.31
N THR A 271 0.22 -2.30 16.58
CA THR A 271 1.14 -1.25 17.01
C THR A 271 2.57 -1.79 16.98
N GLY A 272 3.44 -1.28 16.10
CA GLY A 272 4.85 -1.70 16.12
C GLY A 272 5.71 -1.31 14.92
N THR A 273 5.12 -0.91 13.80
CA THR A 273 5.87 -0.63 12.56
C THR A 273 5.67 0.77 12.00
N CYS A 274 4.83 1.59 12.62
CA CYS A 274 4.32 2.82 12.00
C CYS A 274 4.32 4.00 12.98
N GLY A 275 4.70 5.17 12.46
CA GLY A 275 5.14 6.32 13.26
C GLY A 275 4.04 6.98 14.09
N LYS A 276 4.40 7.40 15.31
CA LYS A 276 3.55 8.17 16.24
C LYS A 276 3.84 9.68 16.19
N ASP A 277 4.72 10.10 15.28
CA ASP A 277 5.37 11.41 15.34
C ASP A 277 4.62 12.50 14.56
N ALA A 278 3.34 12.26 14.26
CA ALA A 278 2.49 13.25 13.59
C ALA A 278 2.00 14.28 14.62
N SER A 279 2.19 15.56 14.32
CA SER A 279 1.63 16.64 15.13
C SER A 279 0.14 16.87 14.84
N GLY A 280 -0.57 17.38 15.83
CA GLY A 280 -2.00 17.70 15.73
C GLY A 280 -2.90 16.49 15.92
N ARG A 281 -4.21 16.75 15.93
CA ARG A 281 -5.25 15.72 16.00
C ARG A 281 -6.24 15.90 14.87
N LEU A 282 -6.76 14.78 14.36
CA LEU A 282 -7.98 14.77 13.58
C LEU A 282 -9.17 14.63 14.52
N ASP A 283 -10.34 15.06 14.05
CA ASP A 283 -11.60 14.87 14.75
C ASP A 283 -12.51 13.98 13.90
N LEU A 284 -12.74 12.76 14.39
CA LEU A 284 -13.58 11.81 13.67
C LEU A 284 -15.03 12.28 13.59
N ALA A 285 -15.52 13.07 14.55
CA ALA A 285 -16.90 13.54 14.56
C ALA A 285 -17.21 14.52 13.41
N THR A 286 -16.21 15.30 12.98
CA THR A 286 -16.32 16.25 11.87
C THR A 286 -15.82 15.68 10.53
N ALA A 287 -15.27 14.47 10.53
CA ALA A 287 -14.86 13.79 9.31
C ALA A 287 -16.07 13.45 8.40
N SER A 288 -15.80 13.32 7.10
CA SER A 288 -16.82 12.92 6.13
C SER A 288 -17.45 11.58 6.52
N GLU A 289 -18.70 11.36 6.11
CA GLU A 289 -19.39 10.10 6.36
C GLU A 289 -18.58 8.88 5.88
N GLU A 290 -17.94 9.01 4.72
CA GLU A 290 -17.12 7.94 4.15
C GLU A 290 -15.89 7.62 5.01
N VAL A 291 -15.22 8.65 5.54
CA VAL A 291 -14.10 8.44 6.46
C VAL A 291 -14.58 7.76 7.74
N ARG A 292 -15.70 8.22 8.33
CA ARG A 292 -16.28 7.60 9.52
C ARG A 292 -16.63 6.12 9.28
N ARG A 293 -17.26 5.82 8.14
CA ARG A 293 -17.58 4.45 7.71
C ARG A 293 -16.32 3.58 7.61
N LEU A 294 -15.29 4.04 6.91
CA LEU A 294 -14.06 3.25 6.71
C LEU A 294 -13.18 3.13 7.98
N VAL A 295 -13.25 4.08 8.91
CA VAL A 295 -12.53 4.04 10.19
C VAL A 295 -13.19 3.06 11.17
N SER A 296 -14.51 3.19 11.33
CA SER A 296 -15.24 2.60 12.47
C SER A 296 -16.35 1.62 12.09
N GLY A 297 -16.73 1.57 10.81
CA GLY A 297 -17.94 0.91 10.35
C GLY A 297 -19.21 1.70 10.65
N LEU A 298 -19.10 2.93 11.17
CA LEU A 298 -20.25 3.80 11.42
C LEU A 298 -20.67 4.46 10.10
N GLY A 299 -21.57 3.79 9.38
CA GLY A 299 -22.23 4.29 8.16
C GLY A 299 -23.60 3.60 8.02
N THR A 300 -24.66 4.41 8.12
CA THR A 300 -26.10 4.07 8.10
C THR A 300 -26.60 2.95 9.01
N SER A 301 -26.67 3.23 10.32
CA SER A 301 -27.87 2.84 11.08
C SER A 301 -29.06 3.69 10.56
N GLY A 302 -29.63 3.33 9.41
CA GLY A 302 -30.77 4.06 8.88
C GLY A 302 -31.11 3.81 7.41
N LYS A 303 -31.62 2.61 7.12
CA LYS A 303 -32.85 2.29 6.35
C LYS A 303 -32.72 0.97 5.61
#